data_AF-A0A7X8UR97-F1
#
_entry.id   AF-A0A7X8UR97-F1
#
_cell.length_a   1.000
_cell.length_b   1.000
_cell.length_c   1.000
_cell.angle_alpha   90.00
_cell.angle_beta   90.00
_cell.angle_gamma   90.00
#
_symmetry.space_group_name_H-M   'P 1'
#
loop_
_entity.id
_entity.type
_entity.pdbx_description
1 polymer ?
#
loop_
_entity_poly.entity_id
_entity_poly.type
_entity_poly.pdbx_seq_one_letter_code
_entity_poly.pdbx_strand_id
1 'polypeptide(L)'
;MDITERPARAGRGRICSPDAFTLIELLVVIAIVALLLSILMPSLKNAKDMANKVMCANNMRAIGVGLMLYEQDNNGQRPPLHGGDDKPKTSLGPGLANGVRACPSI
;
A
#
# COMPACT_ATOMS: atom_id res chain seq x y z
N MET A 1 -47.06 -22.01 15.73
CA MET A 1 -47.38 -20.63 15.32
C MET A 1 -46.15 -20.06 14.61
N ASP A 2 -45.73 -20.60 13.47
CA ASP A 2 -46.31 -20.48 12.13
C ASP A 2 -46.51 -19.03 11.66
N ILE A 3 -45.49 -18.51 10.99
CA ILE A 3 -45.60 -17.53 9.91
C ILE A 3 -44.69 -18.05 8.79
N THR A 4 -45.12 -19.14 8.18
CA THR A 4 -44.81 -19.41 6.78
C THR A 4 -45.62 -18.45 5.89
N GLU A 5 -45.15 -18.22 4.67
CA GLU A 5 -45.82 -17.47 3.57
C GLU A 5 -45.50 -15.98 3.40
N ARG A 6 -44.36 -15.69 2.76
CA ARG A 6 -44.28 -14.54 1.83
C ARG A 6 -44.59 -15.05 0.42
N PRO A 7 -45.60 -14.51 -0.29
CA PRO A 7 -45.94 -14.98 -1.63
C PRO A 7 -44.87 -14.57 -2.64
N ALA A 8 -44.46 -15.55 -3.44
CA ALA A 8 -43.64 -15.36 -4.62
C ALA A 8 -44.36 -14.47 -5.64
N ARG A 9 -43.77 -13.31 -5.97
CA ARG A 9 -44.22 -12.49 -7.10
C ARG A 9 -43.46 -12.91 -8.36
N ALA A 10 -44.11 -13.74 -9.17
CA ALA A 10 -43.74 -13.99 -10.55
C ALA A 10 -44.09 -12.77 -11.42
N GLY A 11 -43.17 -11.81 -11.52
CA GLY A 11 -43.19 -10.76 -12.53
C GLY A 11 -42.28 -11.14 -13.68
N ARG A 12 -42.85 -11.73 -14.73
CA ARG A 12 -42.14 -12.09 -15.97
C ARG A 12 -41.82 -10.80 -16.74
N GLY A 13 -40.72 -10.16 -16.38
CA GLY A 13 -40.21 -8.98 -17.08
C GLY A 13 -39.79 -9.36 -18.48
N ARG A 14 -40.41 -8.74 -19.48
CA ARG A 14 -39.96 -8.78 -20.87
C ARG A 14 -38.49 -8.34 -20.90
N ILE A 15 -37.59 -9.19 -21.40
CA ILE A 15 -36.29 -8.72 -21.88
C ILE A 15 -36.61 -8.01 -23.20
N CYS A 16 -37.04 -6.75 -23.12
CA CYS A 16 -37.00 -5.86 -24.27
C CYS A 16 -35.53 -5.79 -24.72
N SER A 17 -35.34 -5.89 -26.04
CA SER A 17 -34.07 -6.06 -26.73
C SER A 17 -32.92 -5.32 -26.04
N PRO A 18 -31.76 -5.98 -25.81
CA PRO A 18 -30.60 -5.26 -25.34
C PRO A 18 -30.27 -4.20 -26.40
N ASP A 19 -30.26 -2.94 -26.00
CA ASP A 19 -29.64 -1.87 -26.77
C ASP A 19 -28.20 -2.34 -27.07
N ALA A 20 -27.95 -2.67 -28.33
CA ALA A 20 -26.63 -3.09 -28.75
C ALA A 20 -25.72 -1.87 -28.66
N PHE A 21 -24.87 -1.83 -27.62
CA PHE A 21 -23.80 -0.85 -27.50
C PHE A 21 -23.02 -0.82 -28.81
N THR A 22 -22.93 0.36 -29.42
CA THR A 22 -22.12 0.50 -30.61
C THR A 22 -20.65 0.31 -30.22
N LEU A 23 -19.87 -0.42 -31.03
CA LEU A 23 -18.45 -0.64 -30.73
C LEU A 23 -17.69 0.69 -30.52
N ILE A 24 -18.17 1.77 -31.14
CA ILE A 24 -17.62 3.12 -31.00
C ILE A 24 -17.84 3.73 -29.61
N GLU A 25 -18.98 3.46 -28.95
CA GLU A 25 -19.26 3.95 -27.59
C GLU A 25 -18.29 3.35 -26.56
N LEU A 26 -17.96 2.06 -26.70
CA LEU A 26 -16.97 1.43 -25.83
C LEU A 26 -15.55 1.90 -26.19
N LEU A 27 -15.25 2.05 -27.49
CA LEU A 27 -13.94 2.45 -28.00
C LEU A 27 -13.52 3.86 -27.57
N VAL A 28 -14.44 4.83 -27.58
CA VAL A 28 -14.10 6.20 -27.16
C VAL A 28 -13.81 6.29 -25.66
N VAL A 29 -14.50 5.47 -24.85
CA VAL A 29 -14.30 5.47 -23.39
C VAL A 29 -12.92 4.95 -23.02
N ILE A 30 -12.51 3.81 -23.59
CA ILE A 30 -11.17 3.27 -23.32
C ILE A 30 -10.07 4.21 -23.82
N ALA A 31 -10.31 4.94 -24.92
CA ALA A 31 -9.37 5.93 -25.45
C ALA A 31 -9.16 7.09 -24.46
N ILE A 32 -10.24 7.62 -23.88
CA ILE A 32 -10.15 8.71 -22.89
C ILE A 32 -9.53 8.20 -21.58
N VAL A 33 -9.90 7.00 -21.10
CA VAL A 33 -9.30 6.41 -19.89
C VAL A 33 -7.79 6.21 -20.06
N ALA A 34 -7.33 5.75 -21.22
CA ALA A 34 -5.90 5.59 -21.49
C ALA A 34 -5.15 6.93 -21.44
N LEU A 35 -5.73 8.00 -22.00
CA LEU A 35 -5.16 9.35 -21.94
C LEU A 35 -5.06 9.85 -20.49
N LEU A 36 -6.12 9.68 -19.70
CA LEU A 36 -6.14 10.09 -18.30
C LEU A 36 -5.11 9.31 -17.46
N LEU A 37 -5.06 7.97 -17.60
CA LEU A 37 -4.10 7.13 -16.89
C LEU A 37 -2.65 7.44 -17.26
N SER A 38 -2.37 7.82 -18.52
CA SER A 38 -1.03 8.24 -18.96
C SER A 38 -0.49 9.42 -18.14
N ILE A 39 -1.37 10.35 -17.74
CA ILE A 39 -1.00 11.53 -16.95
C ILE A 39 -1.08 11.22 -15.43
N LEU A 40 -1.99 10.32 -15.01
CA LEU A 40 -2.19 9.96 -13.61
C LEU A 40 -1.13 8.99 -13.07
N MET A 41 -0.70 7.99 -13.85
CA MET A 41 0.33 7.00 -13.48
C MET A 41 1.65 7.64 -12.99
N PRO A 42 2.28 8.59 -13.73
CA PRO A 42 3.52 9.21 -13.26
C PRO A 42 3.31 10.01 -11.97
N SER A 43 2.17 10.68 -11.86
CA SER A 43 1.80 11.44 -10.66
C SER A 43 1.58 10.53 -9.45
N LEU A 44 0.92 9.38 -9.65
CA LEU A 44 0.62 8.41 -8.60
C LEU A 44 1.87 7.67 -8.11
N LYS A 45 2.81 7.37 -9.01
CA LYS A 45 4.11 6.79 -8.65
C LYS A 45 4.87 7.70 -7.69
N ASN A 46 4.96 9.00 -8.03
CA ASN A 46 5.61 9.99 -7.18
C ASN A 46 4.91 10.13 -5.82
N ALA A 47 3.57 10.16 -5.80
CA ALA A 47 2.80 10.22 -4.56
C ALA A 47 3.04 8.99 -3.65
N LYS A 48 3.11 7.80 -4.24
CA LYS A 48 3.41 6.56 -3.51
C LYS A 48 4.83 6.57 -2.93
N ASP A 49 5.81 7.05 -3.69
CA ASP A 49 7.18 7.18 -3.21
C ASP A 49 7.29 8.20 -2.08
N MET A 50 6.59 9.34 -2.18
CA MET A 50 6.48 10.33 -1.09
C MET A 50 5.80 9.73 0.15
N ALA A 51 4.72 8.99 -0.01
CA ALA A 51 4.04 8.32 1.10
C ALA A 51 4.96 7.32 1.81
N ASN A 52 5.72 6.52 1.06
CA ASN A 52 6.71 5.59 1.61
C ASN A 52 7.81 6.33 2.39
N LYS A 53 8.28 7.49 1.89
CA LYS A 53 9.26 8.34 2.60
C LYS A 53 8.69 8.83 3.94
N VAL A 54 7.47 9.34 3.95
CA VAL A 54 6.80 9.84 5.17
C VAL A 54 6.61 8.72 6.19
N MET A 55 6.12 7.55 5.75
CA MET A 55 5.96 6.39 6.62
C MET A 55 7.29 5.94 7.22
N CYS A 56 8.35 5.89 6.40
CA CYS A 56 9.68 5.50 6.86
C CYS A 56 10.25 6.49 7.88
N ALA A 57 10.13 7.80 7.62
CA ALA A 57 10.56 8.85 8.55
C ALA A 57 9.80 8.78 9.88
N ASN A 58 8.50 8.51 9.86
CA ASN A 58 7.70 8.34 11.07
C ASN A 58 8.15 7.12 11.88
N ASN A 59 8.39 5.99 11.22
CA ASN A 59 8.89 4.78 11.88
C ASN A 59 10.28 5.01 12.52
N MET A 60 11.19 5.69 11.82
CA MET A 60 12.51 6.00 12.38
C MET A 60 12.41 6.96 13.57
N ARG A 61 11.51 7.95 13.50
CA ARG A 61 11.24 8.84 14.63
C ARG A 61 10.69 8.07 15.83
N ALA A 62 9.75 7.16 15.63
CA ALA A 62 9.18 6.33 16.69
C ALA A 62 10.26 5.45 17.36
N ILE A 63 11.14 4.83 16.57
CA ILE A 63 12.28 4.05 17.09
C ILE A 63 13.24 4.95 17.87
N GLY A 64 13.60 6.12 17.32
CA GLY A 64 14.51 7.07 17.99
C GLY A 64 13.97 7.54 19.33
N VAL A 65 12.68 7.88 19.41
CA VAL A 65 12.01 8.25 20.67
C VAL A 65 12.02 7.07 21.65
N GLY A 66 11.72 5.86 21.19
CA GLY A 66 11.77 4.66 22.04
C GLY A 66 13.18 4.35 22.57
N LEU A 67 14.22 4.58 21.76
CA LEU A 67 15.62 4.44 22.19
C LEU A 67 16.00 5.48 23.24
N MET A 68 15.59 6.74 23.05
CA MET A 68 15.83 7.80 24.04
C MET A 68 15.13 7.50 25.36
N LEU A 69 13.87 7.04 25.31
CA LEU A 69 13.12 6.65 26.51
C LEU A 69 13.79 5.49 27.25
N TYR A 70 14.23 4.46 26.52
CA TYR A 70 14.94 3.34 27.10
C TYR A 70 16.28 3.77 27.75
N GLU A 71 17.03 4.64 27.08
CA GLU A 71 18.28 5.18 27.60
C GLU A 71 18.07 5.94 28.91
N GLN A 72 16.99 6.74 29.00
CA GLN A 72 16.62 7.46 30.22
C GLN A 72 16.27 6.52 31.37
N ASP A 73 15.52 5.44 31.11
CA ASP A 73 15.09 4.48 32.12
C ASP A 73 16.21 3.52 32.56
N ASN A 74 17.24 3.31 31.74
CA ASN A 74 18.27 2.29 31.94
C ASN A 74 19.68 2.88 32.12
N ASN A 75 19.81 3.99 32.86
CA ASN A 75 21.10 4.60 33.24
C ASN A 75 22.03 4.94 32.05
N GLY A 76 21.48 5.35 30.91
CA GLY A 76 22.28 5.65 29.71
C GLY A 76 22.64 4.41 28.87
N GLN A 77 22.19 3.22 29.28
CA GLN A 77 22.48 1.99 28.57
C GLN A 77 21.48 1.76 27.44
N ARG A 78 21.99 1.59 26.21
CA ARG A 78 21.16 1.27 25.03
C ARG A 78 20.73 -0.20 25.04
N PRO A 79 19.63 -0.56 24.35
CA PRO A 79 19.19 -1.96 24.26
C PRO A 79 20.31 -2.86 23.73
N PRO A 80 20.55 -4.04 24.33
CA PRO A 80 21.57 -4.96 23.86
C PRO A 80 21.22 -5.44 22.45
N LEU A 81 22.09 -5.16 21.49
CA LEU A 81 22.00 -5.73 20.15
C LEU A 81 22.44 -7.20 20.24
N HIS A 82 21.50 -8.12 20.52
CA HIS A 82 21.75 -9.56 20.38
C HIS A 82 21.83 -9.91 18.88
N GLY A 83 22.97 -9.61 18.26
CA GLY A 83 23.36 -10.12 16.96
C GLY A 83 24.51 -11.08 17.16
N GLY A 84 24.23 -12.37 17.35
CA GLY A 84 25.26 -13.39 17.14
C GLY A 84 25.64 -13.34 15.67
N ASP A 85 26.86 -12.90 15.37
CA ASP A 85 27.66 -13.23 14.18
C ASP A 85 28.91 -12.33 14.12
N ASP A 86 30.05 -12.91 14.48
CA ASP A 86 31.40 -12.33 14.46
C ASP A 86 31.93 -12.20 13.02
N LYS A 87 31.31 -11.32 12.22
CA LYS A 87 31.87 -10.90 10.93
C LYS A 87 32.22 -9.42 10.99
N PRO A 88 33.39 -9.00 10.47
CA PRO A 88 33.77 -7.60 10.42
C PRO A 88 32.68 -6.87 9.65
N LYS A 89 32.02 -5.92 10.32
CA LYS A 89 31.07 -5.00 9.71
C LYS A 89 31.89 -4.01 8.86
N THR A 90 32.51 -4.49 7.78
CA THR A 90 32.74 -3.61 6.64
C THR A 90 31.37 -3.07 6.30
N SER A 91 31.23 -1.75 6.42
CA SER A 91 30.00 -1.00 6.24
C SER A 91 29.23 -1.54 5.04
N LEU A 92 28.06 -2.13 5.31
CA LEU A 92 27.12 -2.64 4.32
C LEU A 92 27.60 -3.91 3.57
N GLY A 93 27.47 -5.06 4.22
CA GLY A 93 27.62 -6.35 3.54
C GLY A 93 26.56 -6.58 2.44
N PRO A 94 26.84 -7.42 1.43
CA PRO A 94 25.96 -7.68 0.27
C PRO A 94 24.67 -8.44 0.61
N GLY A 95 24.38 -8.67 1.90
CA GLY A 95 23.21 -9.38 2.43
C GLY A 95 21.94 -8.55 2.59
N LEU A 96 21.92 -7.28 2.18
CA LEU A 96 20.69 -6.50 1.98
C LEU A 96 19.95 -6.90 0.69
N ALA A 97 20.14 -8.14 0.22
CA ALA A 97 19.61 -8.60 -1.05
C ALA A 97 18.08 -8.84 -1.02
N ASN A 98 17.44 -8.91 0.16
CA ASN A 98 16.00 -9.17 0.28
C ASN A 98 15.34 -8.43 1.46
N GLY A 99 14.93 -7.17 1.26
CA GLY A 99 13.76 -6.61 1.96
C GLY A 99 13.94 -5.40 2.89
N VAL A 100 15.15 -5.08 3.35
CA VAL A 100 15.37 -3.85 4.12
C VAL A 100 15.63 -2.70 3.15
N ARG A 101 14.57 -2.00 2.73
CA ARG A 101 14.70 -0.72 2.03
C ARG A 101 15.12 0.33 3.07
N ALA A 102 16.34 0.85 2.95
CA ALA A 102 16.72 2.08 3.63
C ALA A 102 15.69 3.18 3.28
N CYS A 103 15.35 4.05 4.23
CA CYS A 103 14.47 5.18 3.93
C CYS A 103 15.06 5.96 2.76
N PRO A 104 14.30 6.24 1.69
CA PRO A 104 14.83 7.04 0.59
C PRO A 104 15.19 8.42 1.14
N SER A 105 16.45 8.82 0.99
CA SER A 105 16.89 10.18 1.30
C SER A 105 16.07 11.18 0.48
N ILE A 106 15.81 12.35 1.06
CA ILE A 106 15.18 13.48 0.36
C ILE A 106 16.11 13.99 -0.74
#